data_AF-A0AA42HFL4-F1
#
_entry.id   AF-A0AA42HFL4-F1
#
_cell.length_a   1.000
_cell.length_b   1.000
_cell.length_c   1.000
_cell.angle_alpha   90.00
_cell.angle_beta   90.00
_cell.angle_gamma   90.00
#
_symmetry.space_group_name_H-M   'P 1'
#
loop_
_entity.id
_entity.type
_entity.pdbx_description
1 polymer ?
#
loop_
_entity_poly.entity_id
_entity_poly.type
_entity_poly.pdbx_seq_one_letter_code
_entity_poly.pdbx_strand_id
1 'polypeptide(L)'
;MHIDGFDITAPGFFDEPWSEAEALGSAVWLWLHSASHRDIPLHALNALLLPAISHRQFILGRQNGRPVFYVAFSNLSLEAEARYLSQPAICMPAADWNSGERIWFNDWVAPFGHSVPVSRVLQRHFFANRCGRALYHRGEQRGLRIKKFQGVAVMPAEARAWFSDHPLAIQL
;
A
#
# COMPACT_ATOMS: atom_id res chain seq x y z
N MET A 1 -18.03 -3.52 -1.34
CA MET A 1 -18.07 -4.39 -2.54
C MET A 1 -17.59 -5.80 -2.26
N HIS A 2 -18.13 -6.86 -2.90
CA HIS A 2 -17.61 -8.23 -2.76
C HIS A 2 -16.75 -8.64 -3.98
N ILE A 3 -15.48 -9.04 -3.77
CA ILE A 3 -14.51 -9.38 -4.84
C ILE A 3 -13.66 -10.58 -4.40
N ASP A 4 -13.59 -11.63 -5.23
CA ASP A 4 -12.75 -12.82 -5.02
C ASP A 4 -12.83 -13.42 -3.58
N GLY A 5 -14.02 -13.37 -2.97
CA GLY A 5 -14.25 -13.88 -1.61
C GLY A 5 -13.91 -12.91 -0.48
N PHE A 6 -13.71 -11.62 -0.77
CA PHE A 6 -13.50 -10.56 0.20
C PHE A 6 -14.57 -9.48 0.13
N ASP A 7 -15.01 -8.99 1.29
CA ASP A 7 -15.76 -7.74 1.38
C ASP A 7 -14.75 -6.59 1.46
N ILE A 8 -14.67 -5.80 0.39
CA ILE A 8 -13.69 -4.75 0.20
C ILE A 8 -14.27 -3.37 0.51
N THR A 9 -13.50 -2.58 1.27
CA THR A 9 -13.61 -1.13 1.40
C THR A 9 -12.39 -0.50 0.70
N ALA A 10 -12.62 0.26 -0.36
CA ALA A 10 -11.57 0.89 -1.16
C ALA A 10 -12.05 2.25 -1.73
N PRO A 11 -12.13 3.30 -0.89
CA PRO A 11 -12.83 4.55 -1.22
C PRO A 11 -12.15 5.41 -2.31
N GLY A 12 -10.90 5.07 -2.69
CA GLY A 12 -10.22 5.68 -3.85
C GLY A 12 -10.63 5.06 -5.20
N PHE A 13 -11.35 3.93 -5.19
CA PHE A 13 -11.74 3.20 -6.41
C PHE A 13 -13.24 3.15 -6.63
N PHE A 14 -14.01 3.15 -5.54
CA PHE A 14 -15.46 3.02 -5.59
C PHE A 14 -16.11 4.05 -4.67
N ASP A 15 -17.24 4.60 -5.11
CA ASP A 15 -18.04 5.54 -4.33
C ASP A 15 -19.06 4.76 -3.46
N GLU A 16 -18.55 4.13 -2.40
CA GLU A 16 -19.35 3.45 -1.38
C GLU A 16 -19.19 4.15 -0.03
N PRO A 17 -20.24 4.19 0.82
CA PRO A 17 -20.11 4.70 2.18
C PRO A 17 -19.05 3.92 2.97
N TRP A 18 -18.23 4.65 3.73
CA TRP A 18 -17.19 4.08 4.57
C TRP A 18 -16.97 4.95 5.80
N SER A 19 -16.35 4.38 6.84
CA SER A 19 -16.03 5.07 8.09
C SER A 19 -14.52 5.15 8.27
N GLU A 20 -14.01 6.36 8.48
CA GLU A 20 -12.59 6.59 8.79
C GLU A 20 -12.17 5.88 10.07
N ALA A 21 -12.99 5.98 11.12
CA ALA A 21 -12.74 5.30 12.40
C ALA A 21 -12.71 3.77 12.24
N GLU A 22 -13.59 3.21 11.40
CA GLU A 22 -13.62 1.77 11.14
C GLU A 22 -12.40 1.31 10.34
N ALA A 23 -11.99 2.10 9.33
CA ALA A 23 -10.79 1.81 8.55
C ALA A 23 -9.52 1.85 9.42
N LEU A 24 -9.37 2.91 10.23
CA LEU A 24 -8.26 3.05 11.16
C LEU A 24 -8.24 1.91 12.19
N GLY A 25 -9.38 1.64 12.84
CA GLY A 25 -9.48 0.55 13.82
C GLY A 25 -9.17 -0.82 13.21
N SER A 26 -9.62 -1.08 11.98
CA SER A 26 -9.32 -2.33 11.28
C SER A 26 -7.84 -2.48 10.92
N ALA A 27 -7.21 -1.39 10.45
CA ALA A 27 -5.78 -1.38 10.14
C ALA A 27 -4.93 -1.63 11.39
N VAL A 28 -5.22 -0.91 12.49
CA VAL A 28 -4.54 -1.10 13.78
C VAL A 28 -4.75 -2.51 14.33
N TRP A 29 -5.96 -3.07 14.22
CA TRP A 29 -6.22 -4.44 14.65
C TRP A 29 -5.39 -5.46 13.84
N LEU A 30 -5.25 -5.27 12.52
CA LEU A 30 -4.39 -6.10 11.68
C LEU A 30 -2.90 -5.94 12.05
N TRP A 31 -2.46 -4.73 12.38
CA TRP A 31 -1.08 -4.46 12.83
C TRP A 31 -0.72 -5.23 14.09
N LEU A 32 -1.65 -5.35 15.05
CA LEU A 32 -1.45 -6.14 16.28
C LEU A 32 -1.16 -7.62 16.00
N HIS A 33 -1.61 -8.14 14.86
CA HIS A 33 -1.37 -9.52 14.43
C HIS A 33 -0.14 -9.66 13.51
N SER A 34 0.53 -8.57 13.16
CA SER A 34 1.69 -8.57 12.26
C SER A 34 2.99 -8.35 13.04
N ALA A 35 3.92 -9.30 12.96
CA ALA A 35 5.20 -9.22 13.66
C ALA A 35 6.03 -7.97 13.31
N SER A 36 5.89 -7.43 12.10
CA SER A 36 6.57 -6.19 11.68
C SER A 36 5.90 -4.90 12.16
N HIS A 37 4.67 -4.95 12.68
CA HIS A 37 3.87 -3.76 12.99
C HIS A 37 3.44 -3.68 14.46
N ARG A 38 3.31 -4.83 15.16
CA ARG A 38 2.71 -4.90 16.50
C ARG A 38 3.43 -4.07 17.57
N ASP A 39 4.71 -3.76 17.35
CA ASP A 39 5.56 -3.01 18.29
C ASP A 39 5.69 -1.51 17.91
N ILE A 40 4.98 -1.05 16.87
CA ILE A 40 4.94 0.37 16.50
C ILE A 40 4.21 1.17 17.59
N PRO A 41 4.77 2.27 18.09
CA PRO A 41 4.16 3.03 19.18
C PRO A 41 2.87 3.74 18.74
N LEU A 42 1.89 3.80 19.65
CA LEU A 42 0.56 4.37 19.40
C LEU A 42 0.60 5.81 18.82
N HIS A 43 1.53 6.65 19.30
CA HIS A 43 1.65 8.04 18.82
C HIS A 43 2.08 8.14 17.34
N ALA A 44 2.71 7.09 16.80
CA ALA A 44 3.15 7.07 15.40
C ALA A 44 2.02 6.69 14.42
N LEU A 45 0.92 6.10 14.91
CA LEU A 45 -0.18 5.66 14.05
C LEU A 45 -0.79 6.80 13.22
N ASN A 46 -0.89 8.00 13.81
CA ASN A 46 -1.40 9.17 13.10
C ASN A 46 -0.55 9.53 11.87
N ALA A 47 0.77 9.39 11.96
CA ALA A 47 1.66 9.69 10.85
C ALA A 47 1.74 8.55 9.83
N LEU A 48 1.55 7.29 10.26
CA LEU A 48 1.73 6.12 9.41
C LEU A 48 0.44 5.65 8.72
N LEU A 49 -0.74 5.84 9.32
CA LEU A 49 -2.02 5.35 8.81
C LEU A 49 -2.93 6.45 8.28
N LEU A 50 -3.06 7.59 9.00
CA LEU A 50 -4.03 8.61 8.61
C LEU A 50 -3.78 9.20 7.21
N PRO A 51 -2.55 9.47 6.76
CA PRO A 51 -2.37 10.03 5.43
C PRO A 51 -2.97 9.16 4.32
N ALA A 52 -2.78 7.83 4.38
CA ALA A 52 -3.41 6.90 3.45
C ALA A 52 -4.94 6.99 3.50
N ILE A 53 -5.49 7.02 4.71
CA ILE A 53 -6.94 7.01 4.94
C ILE A 53 -7.58 8.32 4.48
N SER A 54 -7.01 9.47 4.86
CA SER A 54 -7.49 10.80 4.46
C SER A 54 -7.40 11.00 2.94
N HIS A 55 -6.37 10.47 2.29
CA HIS A 55 -6.27 10.47 0.83
C HIS A 55 -7.10 9.38 0.13
N ARG A 56 -7.82 8.52 0.88
CA ARG A 56 -8.57 7.37 0.35
C ARG A 56 -7.72 6.35 -0.41
N GLN A 57 -6.41 6.33 -0.14
CA GLN A 57 -5.43 5.48 -0.80
C GLN A 57 -5.11 4.22 0.01
N PHE A 58 -6.17 3.46 0.29
CA PHE A 58 -6.06 2.16 0.93
C PHE A 58 -7.09 1.17 0.37
N ILE A 59 -6.83 -0.11 0.58
CA ILE A 59 -7.74 -1.21 0.31
C ILE A 59 -7.78 -2.07 1.57
N LEU A 60 -8.97 -2.20 2.15
CA LEU A 60 -9.23 -3.01 3.33
C LEU A 60 -10.15 -4.16 2.92
N GLY A 61 -9.75 -5.39 3.21
CA GLY A 61 -10.55 -6.57 2.92
C GLY A 61 -10.98 -7.32 4.17
N ARG A 62 -12.21 -7.81 4.14
CA ARG A 62 -12.81 -8.61 5.20
C ARG A 62 -13.26 -9.96 4.68
N GLN A 63 -13.29 -10.95 5.58
CA GLN A 63 -13.99 -12.22 5.39
C GLN A 63 -14.84 -12.50 6.61
N ASN A 64 -16.11 -12.84 6.42
CA ASN A 64 -17.05 -13.11 7.50
C ASN A 64 -17.10 -11.97 8.54
N GLY A 65 -17.10 -10.72 8.06
CA GLY A 65 -17.12 -9.51 8.90
C GLY A 65 -15.81 -9.16 9.62
N ARG A 66 -14.73 -9.96 9.47
CA ARG A 66 -13.44 -9.70 10.13
C ARG A 66 -12.41 -9.17 9.13
N PRO A 67 -11.63 -8.13 9.47
CA PRO A 67 -10.54 -7.68 8.62
C PRO A 67 -9.48 -8.77 8.49
N VAL A 68 -9.03 -9.01 7.25
CA VAL A 68 -8.01 -10.03 6.93
C VAL A 68 -6.79 -9.42 6.25
N PHE A 69 -6.94 -8.27 5.59
CA PHE A 69 -5.82 -7.52 5.07
C PHE A 69 -6.09 -6.02 4.97
N TYR A 70 -5.02 -5.24 5.02
CA TYR A 70 -4.97 -3.82 4.73
C TYR A 70 -3.77 -3.55 3.83
N VAL A 71 -3.98 -2.79 2.75
CA VAL A 71 -2.90 -2.30 1.89
C VAL A 71 -3.05 -0.80 1.72
N ALA A 72 -2.01 -0.04 2.06
CA ALA A 72 -1.91 1.39 1.77
C ALA A 72 -0.98 1.63 0.58
N PHE A 73 -1.29 2.66 -0.21
CA PHE A 73 -0.46 3.06 -1.33
C PHE A 73 -0.35 4.58 -1.44
N SER A 74 0.72 5.05 -2.08
CA SER A 74 1.00 6.46 -2.34
C SER A 74 1.25 6.68 -3.83
N ASN A 75 0.76 7.79 -4.39
CA ASN A 75 1.16 8.28 -5.71
C ASN A 75 2.15 9.42 -5.51
N LEU A 76 3.45 9.13 -5.64
CA LEU A 76 4.51 10.08 -5.30
C LEU A 76 4.97 10.89 -6.51
N SER A 77 5.37 12.14 -6.29
CA SER A 77 6.28 12.85 -7.19
C SER A 77 7.70 12.26 -7.12
N LEU A 78 8.60 12.73 -7.98
CA LEU A 78 10.00 12.30 -7.94
C LEU A 78 10.67 12.73 -6.61
N GLU A 79 10.41 13.95 -6.14
CA GLU A 79 10.95 14.50 -4.89
C GLU A 79 10.37 13.79 -3.67
N ALA A 80 9.08 13.48 -3.69
CA ALA A 80 8.42 12.71 -2.63
C ALA A 80 8.95 11.27 -2.58
N GLU A 81 9.20 10.64 -3.73
CA GLU A 81 9.85 9.32 -3.79
C GLU A 81 11.27 9.36 -3.19
N ALA A 82 12.05 10.42 -3.47
CA ALA A 82 13.37 10.57 -2.87
C ALA A 82 13.31 10.66 -1.34
N ARG A 83 12.36 11.44 -0.79
CA ARG A 83 12.14 11.51 0.67
C ARG A 83 11.71 10.16 1.24
N TYR A 84 10.73 9.51 0.62
CA TYR A 84 10.22 8.20 1.05
C TYR A 84 11.34 7.14 1.12
N LEU A 85 12.28 7.16 0.18
CA LEU A 85 13.38 6.19 0.13
C LEU A 85 14.57 6.53 1.05
N SER A 86 14.71 7.78 1.47
CA SER A 86 15.87 8.25 2.25
C SER A 86 15.55 8.53 3.73
N GLN A 87 14.28 8.65 4.09
CA GLN A 87 13.84 9.03 5.43
C GLN A 87 12.88 7.99 6.01
N PRO A 88 12.79 7.88 7.35
CA PRO A 88 11.78 7.05 8.00
C PRO A 88 10.37 7.44 7.54
N ALA A 89 9.49 6.46 7.34
CA ALA A 89 8.13 6.69 6.83
C ALA A 89 7.30 7.69 7.67
N ILE A 90 7.56 7.75 8.99
CA ILE A 90 6.90 8.71 9.90
C ILE A 90 7.21 10.18 9.57
N CYS A 91 8.32 10.44 8.88
CA CYS A 91 8.71 11.79 8.46
C CYS A 91 8.05 12.23 7.14
N MET A 92 7.31 11.35 6.46
CA MET A 92 6.71 11.67 5.18
C MET A 92 5.54 12.65 5.36
N PRO A 93 5.58 13.85 4.75
CA PRO A 93 4.47 14.79 4.79
C PRO A 93 3.18 14.19 4.21
N ALA A 94 2.02 14.53 4.78
CA ALA A 94 0.74 14.04 4.25
C ALA A 94 0.53 14.39 2.77
N ALA A 95 0.92 15.60 2.35
CA ALA A 95 0.81 16.07 0.97
C ALA A 95 1.62 15.22 -0.04
N ASP A 96 2.65 14.50 0.41
CA ASP A 96 3.46 13.65 -0.47
C ASP A 96 2.68 12.43 -0.95
N TRP A 97 1.70 11.94 -0.19
CA TRP A 97 0.97 10.70 -0.48
C TRP A 97 0.25 10.71 -1.82
N ASN A 98 -0.15 11.89 -2.33
CA ASN A 98 -0.81 12.04 -3.61
C ASN A 98 -0.21 13.19 -4.44
N SER A 99 1.12 13.24 -4.50
CA SER A 99 1.88 14.32 -5.13
C SER A 99 2.26 14.06 -6.60
N GLY A 100 2.03 12.85 -7.13
CA GLY A 100 2.40 12.51 -8.50
C GLY A 100 1.76 11.22 -9.00
N GLU A 101 2.48 10.48 -9.84
CA GLU A 101 1.98 9.26 -10.51
C GLU A 101 2.76 7.98 -10.15
N ARG A 102 3.77 8.09 -9.29
CA ARG A 102 4.68 7.00 -8.96
C ARG A 102 4.11 6.16 -7.82
N ILE A 103 3.45 5.06 -8.16
CA ILE A 103 2.77 4.20 -7.18
C ILE A 103 3.79 3.45 -6.32
N TRP A 104 3.65 3.60 -5.00
CA TRP A 104 4.30 2.78 -3.99
C TRP A 104 3.26 2.12 -3.08
N PHE A 105 3.42 0.84 -2.78
CA PHE A 105 2.68 0.16 -1.73
C PHE A 105 3.45 0.32 -0.42
N ASN A 106 3.03 1.28 0.39
CA ASN A 106 3.75 1.71 1.59
C ASN A 106 3.56 0.75 2.75
N ASP A 107 2.33 0.21 2.90
CA ASP A 107 1.98 -0.72 3.95
C ASP A 107 1.20 -1.91 3.37
N TRP A 108 1.63 -3.12 3.72
CA TRP A 108 1.04 -4.37 3.27
C TRP A 108 0.88 -5.32 4.46
N VAL A 109 -0.35 -5.43 4.96
CA VAL A 109 -0.64 -6.20 6.18
C VAL A 109 -1.67 -7.26 5.87
N ALA A 110 -1.24 -8.51 5.84
CA ALA A 110 -2.09 -9.69 5.63
C ALA A 110 -1.63 -10.82 6.56
N PRO A 111 -1.83 -10.68 7.89
CA PRO A 111 -1.13 -11.45 8.91
C PRO A 111 -1.59 -12.91 8.98
N PHE A 112 -2.72 -13.25 8.37
CA PHE A 112 -3.30 -14.59 8.41
C PHE A 112 -3.05 -15.42 7.13
N GLY A 113 -2.02 -15.05 6.35
CA GLY A 113 -1.62 -15.79 5.15
C GLY A 113 -2.27 -15.31 3.84
N HIS A 114 -3.03 -14.22 3.86
CA HIS A 114 -3.74 -13.70 2.68
C HIS A 114 -2.86 -12.95 1.67
N SER A 115 -1.54 -12.83 1.87
CA SER A 115 -0.67 -12.04 0.98
C SER A 115 -0.76 -12.44 -0.51
N VAL A 116 -0.81 -13.74 -0.81
CA VAL A 116 -0.92 -14.22 -2.20
C VAL A 116 -2.28 -13.89 -2.82
N PRO A 117 -3.44 -14.24 -2.22
CA PRO A 117 -4.74 -13.85 -2.80
C PRO A 117 -4.91 -12.33 -2.89
N VAL A 118 -4.42 -11.56 -1.91
CA VAL A 118 -4.46 -10.08 -1.96
C VAL A 118 -3.66 -9.56 -3.16
N SER A 119 -2.46 -10.09 -3.41
CA SER A 119 -1.67 -9.73 -4.60
C SER A 119 -2.43 -9.95 -5.90
N ARG A 120 -3.15 -11.06 -6.04
CA ARG A 120 -3.96 -11.34 -7.22
C ARG A 120 -5.14 -10.38 -7.35
N VAL A 121 -5.83 -10.07 -6.23
CA VAL A 121 -6.94 -9.12 -6.21
C VAL A 121 -6.47 -7.73 -6.67
N LEU A 122 -5.37 -7.23 -6.11
CA LEU A 122 -4.80 -5.94 -6.49
C LEU A 122 -4.40 -5.90 -7.96
N GLN A 123 -3.74 -6.96 -8.45
CA GLN A 123 -3.32 -7.05 -9.85
C GLN A 123 -4.48 -7.14 -10.84
N ARG A 124 -5.66 -7.63 -10.43
CA ARG A 124 -6.80 -7.85 -11.34
C ARG A 124 -7.82 -6.73 -11.31
N HIS A 125 -8.07 -6.15 -10.14
CA HIS A 125 -9.26 -5.32 -9.92
C HIS A 125 -8.94 -3.86 -9.60
N PHE A 126 -7.77 -3.59 -8.98
CA PHE A 126 -7.44 -2.24 -8.49
C PHE A 126 -6.35 -1.57 -9.33
N PHE A 127 -5.35 -2.34 -9.77
CA PHE A 127 -4.18 -1.82 -10.47
C PHE A 127 -3.91 -2.60 -11.76
N ALA A 128 -4.95 -3.13 -12.40
CA ALA A 128 -4.85 -4.03 -13.54
C ALA A 128 -4.00 -3.51 -14.70
N ASN A 129 -4.10 -2.21 -14.95
CA ASN A 129 -3.45 -1.46 -16.01
C ASN A 129 -2.34 -0.54 -15.47
N ARG A 130 -1.81 -0.80 -14.26
CA ARG A 130 -0.80 0.05 -13.63
C ARG A 130 0.45 -0.73 -13.21
N CYS A 131 1.56 0.00 -13.13
CA CYS A 131 2.79 -0.46 -12.52
C CYS A 131 2.99 0.26 -11.18
N GLY A 132 3.75 -0.38 -10.28
CA GLY A 132 4.08 0.20 -8.98
C GLY A 132 5.30 -0.46 -8.36
N ARG A 133 5.66 0.01 -7.16
CA ARG A 133 6.80 -0.51 -6.39
C ARG A 133 6.38 -0.78 -4.95
N ALA A 134 7.15 -1.61 -4.25
CA ALA A 134 7.04 -1.80 -2.81
C ALA A 134 8.43 -2.01 -2.22
N LEU A 135 8.65 -1.56 -0.99
CA LEU A 135 9.81 -1.98 -0.22
C LEU A 135 9.57 -3.38 0.33
N TYR A 136 10.59 -4.24 0.27
CA TYR A 136 10.50 -5.58 0.83
C TYR A 136 10.37 -5.51 2.35
N HIS A 137 9.33 -6.14 2.91
CA HIS A 137 8.99 -6.12 4.34
C HIS A 137 10.08 -6.60 5.31
N ARG A 138 11.18 -7.20 4.83
CA ARG A 138 12.37 -7.55 5.64
C ARG A 138 13.59 -6.72 5.28
N GLY A 139 13.38 -5.48 4.83
CA GLY A 139 14.44 -4.55 4.45
C GLY A 139 15.49 -4.38 5.54
N GLU A 140 15.05 -4.23 6.79
CA GLU A 140 15.94 -4.07 7.95
C GLU A 140 16.79 -5.32 8.23
N GLN A 141 16.28 -6.52 7.93
CA GLN A 141 16.97 -7.78 8.19
C GLN A 141 17.83 -8.27 7.01
N ARG A 142 17.45 -7.92 5.77
CA ARG A 142 17.99 -8.53 4.53
C ARG A 142 18.46 -7.50 3.50
N GLY A 143 18.53 -6.22 3.90
CA GLY A 143 18.80 -5.09 3.05
C GLY A 143 17.55 -4.61 2.31
N LEU A 144 17.51 -3.30 2.01
CA LEU A 144 16.48 -2.68 1.20
C LEU A 144 16.41 -3.38 -0.16
N ARG A 145 15.22 -3.88 -0.49
CA ARG A 145 14.94 -4.50 -1.79
C ARG A 145 13.64 -3.94 -2.33
N ILE A 146 13.67 -3.53 -3.58
CA ILE A 146 12.48 -3.05 -4.26
C ILE A 146 11.80 -4.22 -4.97
N LYS A 147 10.51 -4.37 -4.71
CA LYS A 147 9.62 -5.25 -5.47
C LYS A 147 8.88 -4.41 -6.51
N LYS A 148 8.88 -4.92 -7.74
CA LYS A 148 8.05 -4.36 -8.82
C LYS A 148 6.67 -4.99 -8.75
N PHE A 149 5.66 -4.18 -8.94
CA PHE A 149 4.28 -4.57 -9.10
C PHE A 149 3.84 -4.29 -10.54
N GLN A 150 3.13 -5.24 -11.13
CA GLN A 150 2.59 -5.14 -12.48
C GLN A 150 1.17 -5.72 -12.46
N GLY A 151 0.19 -4.94 -12.89
CA GLY A 151 -1.18 -5.40 -13.09
C GLY A 151 -1.32 -6.40 -14.25
N VAL A 152 -2.37 -7.21 -14.23
CA VAL A 152 -2.57 -8.30 -15.21
C VAL A 152 -2.80 -7.83 -16.64
N ALA A 153 -3.24 -6.59 -16.84
CA ALA A 153 -3.52 -6.01 -18.15
C ALA A 153 -2.33 -5.22 -18.72
N VAL A 154 -1.21 -5.10 -17.98
CA VAL A 154 0.01 -4.46 -18.47
C VAL A 154 0.87 -5.49 -19.19
N MET A 155 1.26 -5.23 -20.44
CA MET A 155 2.16 -6.14 -21.16
C MET A 155 3.58 -6.07 -20.57
N PRO A 156 4.37 -7.16 -20.60
CA PRO A 156 5.75 -7.14 -20.09
C PRO A 156 6.64 -6.07 -20.73
N ALA A 157 6.43 -5.73 -22.00
CA ALA A 157 7.16 -4.66 -22.69
C ALA A 157 6.80 -3.27 -22.15
N GLU A 158 5.51 -3.00 -21.96
CA GLU A 158 5.00 -1.75 -21.37
C GLU A 158 5.49 -1.57 -19.94
N ALA A 159 5.46 -2.63 -19.13
CA ALA A 159 5.99 -2.59 -17.77
C ALA A 159 7.48 -2.23 -17.76
N ARG A 160 8.28 -2.85 -18.65
CA ARG A 160 9.71 -2.52 -18.78
C ARG A 160 9.93 -1.07 -19.17
N ALA A 161 9.19 -0.56 -20.17
CA ALA A 161 9.25 0.84 -20.58
C ALA A 161 8.92 1.77 -19.41
N TRP A 162 7.80 1.51 -18.71
CA TRP A 162 7.39 2.33 -17.57
C TRP A 162 8.45 2.39 -16.46
N PHE A 163 9.06 1.26 -16.09
CA PHE A 163 10.13 1.25 -15.09
C PHE A 163 11.42 1.92 -15.57
N SER A 164 11.66 1.96 -16.88
CA SER A 164 12.80 2.67 -17.49
C SER A 164 12.58 4.18 -17.48
N ASP A 165 11.36 4.63 -17.82
CA ASP A 165 10.98 6.04 -17.85
C ASP A 165 10.80 6.62 -16.45
N HIS A 166 10.59 5.75 -15.46
CA HIS A 166 10.49 6.09 -14.04
C HIS A 166 11.65 5.45 -13.25
N PRO A 167 12.92 5.82 -13.46
CA PRO A 167 14.02 5.31 -12.65
C PRO A 167 13.85 5.74 -11.20
N LEU A 168 14.40 4.99 -10.24
CA LEU A 168 14.29 5.35 -8.82
C LEU A 168 14.85 6.73 -8.56
N ALA A 169 14.19 7.47 -7.67
CA ALA A 169 14.61 8.82 -7.31
C ALA A 169 15.99 8.88 -6.63
N ILE A 170 16.43 7.77 -6.01
CA ILE A 170 17.77 7.61 -5.43
C ILE A 170 18.40 6.27 -5.83
N GLN A 171 19.72 6.20 -5.80
CA GLN A 171 20.45 4.93 -5.87
C GLN A 171 20.44 4.27 -4.48
N LEU A 172 20.05 2.99 -4.42
CA LEU A 172 19.97 2.18 -3.20
C LEU A 172 21.11 1.15 -3.14
#